data_AF-A0A5A7RAL3-F1
#
_entry.id   AF-A0A5A7RAL3-F1
#
_cell.length_a   1.000
_cell.length_b   1.000
_cell.length_c   1.000
_cell.angle_alpha   90.00
_cell.angle_beta   90.00
_cell.angle_gamma   90.00
#
_symmetry.space_group_name_H-M   'P 1'
#
loop_
_entity.id
_entity.type
_entity.pdbx_description
1 polymer ?
#
loop_
_entity_poly.entity_id
_entity_poly.type
_entity_poly.pdbx_seq_one_letter_code
_entity_poly.pdbx_strand_id
1 'polypeptide(L)'
;MNLLTFVLGSHVVGSWWYLFGLQRVNQCFRDACNDSSIKKCMDFLDCGHGDSQERFGRDLTWELWKNNPNATACFSRDGFDYGIYQSAVNLTTHRSIVTRYIYSFTLAGNQVPSYFVGEVLFTMVIIGTGLLLFALLIGNMQNFLQALGRRKFEMSMRRRDVEQWMSHRRLPEALRKQVRDSERFNWAATRGVNEDMLMENLPEDLQREIRRHLFKFLKKVRIFQLLDEPIIDAMCERLRTKTYIKGSKILCRGGLVDKMVFIIRGKMESIGEDLIVVPLSEGDVCGEELLTWCLEHSSVNKARKLRTGSEP
;
A
#
# COMPACT_ATOMS: atom_id res chain seq x y z
N MET A 1 6.51 -5.36 7.11
CA MET A 1 6.84 -6.49 8.02
C MET A 1 6.79 -7.78 7.24
N ASN A 2 7.80 -8.64 7.35
CA ASN A 2 7.89 -9.86 6.56
C ASN A 2 7.00 -10.94 7.17
N LEU A 3 6.03 -11.46 6.40
CA LEU A 3 5.27 -12.66 6.78
C LEU A 3 6.23 -13.81 7.20
N LEU A 4 7.42 -13.84 6.61
CA LEU A 4 8.51 -14.72 6.96
C LEU A 4 8.90 -14.68 8.44
N THR A 5 8.92 -13.52 9.11
CA THR A 5 9.29 -13.44 10.53
C THR A 5 8.24 -14.06 11.44
N PHE A 6 6.96 -13.98 11.06
CA PHE A 6 5.89 -14.68 11.79
C PHE A 6 6.00 -16.19 11.63
N VAL A 7 6.23 -16.64 10.39
CA VAL A 7 6.38 -18.06 10.07
C VAL A 7 7.60 -18.63 10.78
N LEU A 8 8.75 -17.95 10.76
CA LEU A 8 9.95 -18.37 11.49
C LEU A 8 9.71 -18.38 13.01
N GLY A 9 9.05 -17.36 13.56
CA GLY A 9 8.69 -17.29 14.98
C GLY A 9 7.78 -18.45 15.42
N SER A 10 6.76 -18.77 14.63
CA SER A 10 5.87 -19.90 14.93
C SER A 10 6.58 -21.24 14.81
N HIS A 11 7.51 -21.41 13.85
CA HIS A 11 8.32 -22.62 13.75
C HIS A 11 9.22 -22.84 14.97
N VAL A 12 9.89 -21.78 15.46
CA VAL A 12 10.75 -21.88 16.65
C VAL A 12 9.93 -22.25 17.88
N VAL A 13 8.79 -21.56 18.10
CA VAL A 13 7.91 -21.82 19.25
C VAL A 13 7.30 -23.22 19.18
N GLY A 14 6.84 -23.65 17.99
CA GLY A 14 6.31 -25.00 17.78
C GLY A 14 7.35 -26.09 18.03
N SER A 15 8.59 -25.86 17.59
CA SER A 15 9.71 -26.80 17.81
C SER A 15 10.05 -26.95 19.30
N TRP A 16 10.10 -25.84 20.04
CA TRP A 16 10.29 -25.89 21.49
C TRP A 16 9.14 -26.57 22.21
N TRP A 17 7.89 -26.28 21.83
CA TRP A 17 6.73 -26.94 22.38
C TRP A 17 6.78 -28.46 22.15
N TYR A 18 7.12 -28.90 20.93
CA TYR A 18 7.25 -30.33 20.60
C TYR A 18 8.36 -31.01 21.40
N LEU A 19 9.54 -30.36 21.50
CA LEU A 19 10.67 -30.89 22.25
C LEU A 19 10.35 -31.04 23.75
N PHE A 20 9.74 -30.03 24.37
CA PHE A 20 9.35 -30.10 25.77
C PHE A 20 8.24 -31.12 26.01
N GLY A 21 7.31 -31.29 25.04
CA GLY A 21 6.33 -32.37 25.09
C GLY A 21 6.97 -33.75 25.10
N LEU A 22 7.96 -33.99 24.24
CA LEU A 22 8.73 -35.24 24.25
C LEU A 22 9.50 -35.45 25.56
N GLN A 23 10.07 -34.39 26.13
CA GLN A 23 10.73 -34.47 27.44
C GLN A 23 9.76 -34.87 28.55
N ARG A 24 8.52 -34.36 28.54
CA ARG A 24 7.48 -34.75 29.50
C ARG A 24 7.00 -36.18 29.32
N VAL A 25 6.83 -36.63 28.08
CA VAL A 25 6.52 -38.04 27.78
C VAL A 25 7.62 -38.96 28.30
N ASN A 26 8.89 -38.62 28.05
CA ASN A 26 10.04 -39.36 28.57
C ASN A 26 10.09 -39.36 30.11
N GLN A 27 9.78 -38.22 30.75
CA GLN A 27 9.70 -38.12 32.20
C GLN A 27 8.62 -39.06 32.77
N CYS A 28 7.43 -39.10 32.15
CA CYS A 28 6.36 -40.02 32.55
C CYS A 28 6.81 -41.49 32.49
N PHE A 29 7.51 -41.90 31.42
CA PHE A 29 8.03 -43.26 31.34
C PHE A 29 9.11 -43.56 32.38
N ARG A 30 9.95 -42.58 32.72
CA ARG A 30 10.97 -42.72 33.77
C ARG A 30 10.34 -42.90 35.14
N ASP A 31 9.31 -42.13 35.44
CA ASP A 31 8.56 -42.22 36.69
C ASP A 31 7.85 -43.59 36.78
N ALA A 32 7.17 -44.02 35.71
CA ALA A 32 6.54 -45.34 35.64
C ALA A 32 7.53 -46.52 35.75
N CYS A 33 8.74 -46.36 35.20
CA CYS A 33 9.81 -47.35 35.30
C CYS A 33 10.36 -47.43 36.74
N ASN A 34 10.60 -46.30 37.40
CA ASN A 34 11.06 -46.24 38.79
C ASN A 34 10.03 -46.83 39.78
N ASP A 35 8.74 -46.59 39.53
CA ASP A 35 7.65 -47.16 40.34
C ASP A 35 7.42 -48.66 40.07
N SER A 36 7.94 -49.17 38.95
CA SER A 36 7.85 -50.57 38.60
C SER A 36 9.03 -51.37 39.18
N SER A 37 8.78 -52.63 39.57
CA SER A 37 9.86 -53.56 39.95
C SER A 37 10.56 -54.21 38.74
N ILE A 38 10.45 -53.63 37.54
CA ILE A 38 10.95 -54.21 36.29
C ILE A 38 12.41 -53.81 36.10
N LYS A 39 13.32 -54.78 36.17
CA LYS A 39 14.74 -54.56 35.88
C LYS A 39 14.92 -54.23 34.39
N LYS A 40 15.81 -53.28 34.07
CA LYS A 40 16.14 -52.82 32.70
C LYS A 40 15.04 -52.06 31.95
N CYS A 41 13.97 -51.58 32.62
CA CYS A 41 12.96 -50.79 31.92
C CYS A 41 13.53 -49.53 31.25
N MET A 42 14.56 -48.90 31.83
CA MET A 42 15.25 -47.74 31.23
C MET A 42 15.91 -48.04 29.88
N ASP A 43 16.39 -49.26 29.66
CA ASP A 43 17.03 -49.66 28.39
C ASP A 43 16.00 -49.69 27.26
N PHE A 44 14.72 -49.92 27.58
CA PHE A 44 13.62 -49.94 26.62
C PHE A 44 13.13 -48.55 26.21
N LEU A 45 13.43 -47.52 26.99
CA LEU A 45 13.08 -46.12 26.67
C LEU A 45 14.09 -45.49 25.70
N ASP A 46 15.32 -46.01 25.62
CA ASP A 46 16.35 -45.50 24.73
C ASP A 46 16.18 -46.09 23.33
N CYS A 47 15.91 -45.21 22.34
CA CYS A 47 15.72 -45.65 20.96
C CYS A 47 17.01 -46.13 20.30
N GLY A 48 18.21 -45.85 20.85
CA GLY A 48 19.49 -46.37 20.35
C GLY A 48 19.74 -46.15 18.84
N HIS A 49 20.75 -46.81 18.28
CA HIS A 49 21.13 -46.71 16.84
C HIS A 49 20.37 -47.73 15.93
N GLY A 50 19.10 -48.04 16.24
CA GLY A 50 18.21 -48.74 15.30
C GLY A 50 18.20 -50.27 15.29
N ASP A 51 18.91 -50.95 16.20
CA ASP A 51 18.99 -52.42 16.28
C ASP A 51 18.26 -53.01 17.51
N SER A 52 17.33 -52.25 18.07
CA SER A 52 16.75 -52.48 19.40
C SER A 52 15.56 -53.45 19.39
N GLN A 53 14.79 -53.53 18.30
CA GLN A 53 13.53 -54.27 18.28
C GLN A 53 13.71 -55.80 18.29
N GLU A 54 14.70 -56.34 17.58
CA GLU A 54 15.05 -57.78 17.63
C GLU A 54 15.78 -58.16 18.93
N ARG A 55 16.41 -57.19 19.59
CA ARG A 55 17.12 -57.37 20.86
C ARG A 55 16.16 -57.46 22.04
N PHE A 56 15.16 -56.58 22.08
CA PHE A 56 14.18 -56.53 23.17
C PHE A 56 13.07 -57.58 23.04
N GLY A 57 12.69 -57.98 21.83
CA GLY A 57 11.68 -59.03 21.61
C GLY A 57 12.03 -60.41 22.18
N ARG A 58 13.30 -60.64 22.54
CA ARG A 58 13.78 -61.88 23.19
C ARG A 58 13.80 -61.80 24.72
N ASP A 59 13.62 -60.62 25.30
CA ASP A 59 13.62 -60.42 26.76
C ASP A 59 12.18 -60.50 27.29
N LEU A 60 11.94 -61.39 28.26
CA LEU A 60 10.62 -61.55 28.88
C LEU A 60 10.15 -60.27 29.58
N THR A 61 11.09 -59.42 30.00
CA THR A 61 10.82 -58.14 30.66
C THR A 61 10.26 -57.07 29.73
N TRP A 62 10.43 -57.22 28.41
CA TRP A 62 9.87 -56.31 27.40
C TRP A 62 8.33 -56.43 27.31
N GLU A 63 7.80 -57.65 27.27
CA GLU A 63 6.34 -57.87 27.27
C GLU A 63 5.70 -57.45 28.61
N LEU A 64 6.44 -57.58 29.72
CA LEU A 64 6.02 -57.06 31.03
C LEU A 64 5.96 -55.52 31.05
N TRP A 65 6.92 -54.85 30.42
CA TRP A 65 6.95 -53.38 30.30
C TRP A 65 5.83 -52.85 29.40
N LYS A 66 5.62 -53.48 28.24
CA LYS A 66 4.59 -53.07 27.26
C LYS A 66 3.16 -53.15 27.82
N ASN A 67 2.92 -54.14 28.68
CA ASN A 67 1.61 -54.35 29.32
C ASN A 67 1.51 -53.69 30.70
N ASN A 68 2.52 -52.91 31.11
CA ASN A 68 2.49 -52.21 32.39
C ASN A 68 1.42 -51.10 32.38
N PRO A 69 0.54 -51.04 33.39
CA PRO A 69 -0.54 -50.05 33.44
C PRO A 69 -0.01 -48.62 33.58
N ASN A 70 1.06 -48.39 34.34
CA ASN A 70 1.65 -47.05 34.51
C ASN A 70 2.35 -46.57 33.23
N ALA A 71 3.00 -47.47 32.49
CA ALA A 71 3.61 -47.14 31.21
C ALA A 71 2.56 -46.84 30.13
N THR A 72 1.49 -47.62 30.05
CA THR A 72 0.39 -47.36 29.10
C THR A 72 -0.45 -46.14 29.48
N ALA A 73 -0.51 -45.79 30.76
CA ALA A 73 -1.12 -44.56 31.26
C ALA A 73 -0.42 -43.29 30.72
N CYS A 74 0.90 -43.32 30.48
CA CYS A 74 1.63 -42.20 29.85
C CYS A 74 1.17 -41.88 28.42
N PHE A 75 0.53 -42.83 27.73
CA PHE A 75 -0.10 -42.61 26.43
C PHE A 75 -1.59 -42.26 26.50
N SER A 76 -2.16 -42.25 27.70
CA SER A 76 -3.57 -42.01 27.96
C SER A 76 -3.77 -40.62 28.56
N ARG A 77 -4.91 -39.99 28.29
CA ARG A 77 -5.21 -38.64 28.84
C ARG A 77 -5.31 -38.63 30.36
N ASP A 78 -5.75 -39.74 30.95
CA ASP A 78 -5.99 -39.87 32.38
C ASP A 78 -4.71 -40.17 33.18
N GLY A 79 -3.62 -40.57 32.50
CA GLY A 79 -2.34 -40.89 33.12
C GLY A 79 -1.21 -39.90 32.83
N PHE A 80 -1.50 -38.82 32.09
CA PHE A 80 -0.53 -37.82 31.69
C PHE A 80 -1.00 -36.41 32.10
N ASP A 81 -0.55 -35.96 33.26
CA ASP A 81 -1.00 -34.71 33.91
C ASP A 81 -0.25 -33.44 33.45
N TYR A 82 0.48 -33.52 32.33
CA TYR A 82 1.19 -32.37 31.76
C TYR A 82 0.28 -31.62 30.78
N GLY A 83 -0.50 -30.68 31.31
CA GLY A 83 -1.58 -29.96 30.63
C GLY A 83 -1.25 -29.45 29.22
N ILE A 84 -0.26 -28.57 29.06
CA ILE A 84 0.07 -27.99 27.74
C ILE A 84 0.60 -29.03 26.74
N TYR A 85 1.08 -30.16 27.22
CA TYR A 85 1.67 -31.24 26.42
C TYR A 85 0.75 -32.44 26.26
N GLN A 86 -0.47 -32.41 26.81
CA GLN A 86 -1.40 -33.53 26.72
C GLN A 86 -1.71 -33.93 25.28
N SER A 87 -1.76 -32.94 24.38
CA SER A 87 -1.93 -33.17 22.94
C SER A 87 -0.67 -33.72 22.25
N ALA A 88 0.51 -33.56 22.84
CA ALA A 88 1.75 -34.13 22.32
C ALA A 88 1.71 -35.66 22.37
N VAL A 89 1.10 -36.25 23.40
CA VAL A 89 0.96 -37.71 23.57
C VAL A 89 0.32 -38.36 22.34
N ASN A 90 -0.84 -37.86 21.91
CA ASN A 90 -1.55 -38.33 20.72
C ASN A 90 -0.77 -38.08 19.42
N LEU A 91 0.09 -37.06 19.40
CA LEU A 91 0.95 -36.77 18.26
C LEU A 91 2.12 -37.75 18.16
N THR A 92 2.64 -38.20 19.30
CA THR A 92 3.72 -39.21 19.38
C THR A 92 3.27 -40.58 18.88
N THR A 93 2.00 -40.93 18.98
CA THR A 93 1.48 -42.22 18.51
C THR A 93 1.19 -42.24 17.00
N HIS A 94 1.15 -41.08 16.33
CA HIS A 94 0.96 -40.98 14.89
C HIS A 94 2.23 -41.32 14.09
N ARG A 95 2.07 -42.15 13.04
CA ARG A 95 3.17 -42.65 12.18
C ARG A 95 3.70 -41.63 11.15
N SER A 96 2.88 -40.67 10.73
CA SER A 96 3.27 -39.70 9.68
C SER A 96 4.01 -38.51 10.27
N ILE A 97 5.27 -38.32 9.84
CA ILE A 97 6.09 -37.16 10.21
C ILE A 97 5.46 -35.86 9.71
N VAL A 98 4.81 -35.88 8.54
CA VAL A 98 4.13 -34.71 7.97
C VAL A 98 2.98 -34.27 8.87
N THR A 99 2.19 -35.23 9.36
CA THR A 99 1.09 -34.93 10.29
C THR A 99 1.62 -34.37 11.60
N ARG A 100 2.72 -34.91 12.14
CA ARG A 100 3.40 -34.38 13.33
C ARG A 100 3.83 -32.93 13.15
N TYR A 101 4.44 -32.62 12.00
CA TYR A 101 4.91 -31.27 11.66
C TYR A 101 3.76 -30.26 11.50
N ILE A 102 2.71 -30.62 10.74
CA ILE A 102 1.55 -29.75 10.53
C ILE A 102 0.80 -29.49 11.83
N TYR A 103 0.64 -30.51 12.68
CA TYR A 103 -0.05 -30.36 13.96
C TYR A 103 0.72 -29.46 14.93
N SER A 104 2.06 -29.56 14.94
CA SER A 104 2.93 -28.67 15.72
C SER A 104 2.82 -27.20 15.28
N PHE A 105 2.49 -26.95 14.01
CA PHE A 105 2.27 -25.59 13.49
C PHE A 105 0.89 -25.01 13.86
N THR A 106 -0.10 -25.88 14.12
CA THR A 106 -1.53 -25.51 14.25
C THR A 106 -1.98 -25.32 15.71
N LEU A 107 -1.19 -25.77 16.70
CA LEU A 107 -1.57 -25.80 18.12
C LEU A 107 -1.27 -24.47 18.85
N ALA A 108 -2.15 -23.48 18.67
CA ALA A 108 -2.14 -22.24 19.45
C ALA A 108 -3.50 -21.91 20.13
N GLY A 109 -4.50 -22.79 20.03
CA GLY A 109 -5.90 -22.41 20.33
C GLY A 109 -6.42 -22.65 21.74
N ASN A 110 -5.89 -23.63 22.50
CA ASN A 110 -6.47 -24.00 23.80
C ASN A 110 -5.49 -24.79 24.69
N GLN A 111 -4.38 -24.15 25.08
CA GLN A 111 -3.40 -24.75 25.99
C GLN A 111 -3.73 -24.33 27.43
N VAL A 112 -4.12 -25.28 28.27
CA VAL A 112 -4.28 -25.08 29.70
C VAL A 112 -3.00 -25.60 30.37
N PRO A 113 -2.16 -24.75 30.99
CA PRO A 113 -0.97 -25.21 31.68
C PRO A 113 -1.33 -26.04 32.90
N SER A 114 -0.49 -27.03 33.23
CA SER A 114 -0.54 -27.67 34.53
C SER A 114 -0.05 -26.72 35.63
N TYR A 115 -0.10 -27.17 36.88
CA TYR A 115 0.48 -26.44 38.02
C TYR A 115 2.03 -26.35 38.00
N PHE A 116 2.69 -26.88 36.97
CA PHE A 116 4.13 -26.79 36.83
C PHE A 116 4.57 -25.37 36.43
N VAL A 117 5.42 -24.75 37.27
CA VAL A 117 5.88 -23.36 37.12
C VAL A 117 6.48 -23.08 35.73
N GLY A 118 7.27 -23.99 35.18
CA GLY A 118 7.88 -23.78 33.86
C GLY A 118 6.89 -23.84 32.70
N GLU A 119 5.76 -24.55 32.83
CA GLU A 119 4.69 -24.56 31.81
C GLU A 119 3.97 -23.23 31.83
N VAL A 120 3.65 -22.72 33.03
CA VAL A 120 3.03 -21.41 33.22
C VAL A 120 3.89 -20.28 32.65
N LEU A 121 5.20 -20.26 32.97
CA LEU A 121 6.13 -19.24 32.44
C LEU A 121 6.27 -19.32 30.92
N PHE A 122 6.39 -20.53 30.36
CA PHE A 122 6.46 -20.72 28.91
C PHE A 122 5.19 -20.24 28.21
N THR A 123 4.01 -20.58 28.75
CA THR A 123 2.72 -20.13 28.23
C THR A 123 2.58 -18.60 28.32
N MET A 124 3.02 -17.96 29.40
CA MET A 124 3.02 -16.48 29.51
C MET A 124 3.87 -15.83 28.42
N VAL A 125 5.08 -16.35 28.15
CA VAL A 125 5.97 -15.83 27.11
C VAL A 125 5.36 -15.99 25.71
N ILE A 126 4.74 -17.15 25.43
CA ILE A 126 4.07 -17.39 24.14
C ILE A 126 2.91 -16.42 23.94
N ILE A 127 2.04 -16.28 24.95
CA ILE A 127 0.88 -15.38 24.87
C ILE A 127 1.35 -13.93 24.69
N GLY A 128 2.32 -13.48 25.50
CA GLY A 128 2.86 -12.12 25.41
C GLY A 128 3.49 -11.82 24.05
N THR A 129 4.31 -12.75 23.54
CA THR A 129 4.94 -12.62 22.21
C THR A 129 3.89 -12.66 21.10
N GLY A 130 2.89 -13.54 21.21
CA GLY A 130 1.78 -13.64 20.26
C GLY A 130 0.95 -12.37 20.18
N LEU A 131 0.59 -11.76 21.32
CA LEU A 131 -0.13 -10.50 21.39
C LEU A 131 0.67 -9.35 20.77
N LEU A 132 1.96 -9.25 21.09
CA LEU A 132 2.85 -8.23 20.51
C LEU A 132 2.94 -8.37 18.98
N LEU A 133 3.18 -9.60 18.49
CA LEU A 133 3.24 -9.89 17.06
C LEU A 133 1.91 -9.57 16.35
N PHE A 134 0.78 -9.88 16.97
CA PHE A 134 -0.54 -9.58 16.42
C PHE A 134 -0.81 -8.07 16.35
N ALA A 135 -0.46 -7.31 17.40
CA ALA A 135 -0.57 -5.85 17.39
C ALA A 135 0.28 -5.22 16.26
N LEU A 136 1.51 -5.71 16.08
CA LEU A 136 2.39 -5.26 14.99
C LEU A 136 1.82 -5.65 13.61
N LEU A 137 1.21 -6.83 13.46
CA LEU A 137 0.56 -7.24 12.22
C LEU A 137 -0.57 -6.28 11.85
N ILE A 138 -1.45 -5.97 12.81
CA ILE A 138 -2.56 -5.04 12.61
C ILE A 138 -2.05 -3.67 12.18
N GLY A 139 -1.05 -3.11 12.87
CA GLY A 139 -0.49 -1.80 12.53
C GLY A 139 0.09 -1.76 11.11
N ASN A 140 0.80 -2.81 10.71
CA ASN A 140 1.33 -2.91 9.35
C ASN A 140 0.24 -3.07 8.30
N MET A 141 -0.78 -3.89 8.58
CA MET A 141 -1.91 -4.09 7.68
C MET A 141 -2.68 -2.78 7.47
N GLN A 142 -2.91 -2.01 8.54
CA GLN A 142 -3.52 -0.69 8.44
C GLN A 142 -2.70 0.25 7.56
N ASN A 143 -1.38 0.36 7.77
CA ASN A 143 -0.51 1.19 6.95
C ASN A 143 -0.52 0.77 5.47
N PHE A 144 -0.48 -0.53 5.19
CA PHE A 144 -0.54 -1.06 3.84
C PHE A 144 -1.88 -0.76 3.15
N LEU A 145 -2.99 -0.99 3.85
CA LEU A 145 -4.33 -0.69 3.34
C LEU A 145 -4.50 0.82 3.10
N GLN A 146 -3.99 1.66 3.99
CA GLN A 146 -3.98 3.10 3.81
C GLN A 146 -3.14 3.49 2.59
N ALA A 147 -1.97 2.89 2.38
CA ALA A 147 -1.13 3.16 1.20
C ALA A 147 -1.83 2.78 -0.12
N LEU A 148 -2.47 1.61 -0.18
CA LEU A 148 -3.26 1.18 -1.35
C LEU A 148 -4.51 2.05 -1.57
N GLY A 149 -5.16 2.46 -0.47
CA GLY A 149 -6.40 3.22 -0.48
C GLY A 149 -6.22 4.73 -0.65
N ARG A 150 -5.00 5.26 -0.47
CA ARG A 150 -4.74 6.71 -0.33
C ARG A 150 -5.35 7.53 -1.44
N ARG A 151 -5.12 7.15 -2.71
CA ARG A 151 -5.64 7.89 -3.87
C ARG A 151 -7.16 7.81 -4.00
N LYS A 152 -7.75 6.65 -3.73
CA LYS A 152 -9.22 6.50 -3.74
C LYS A 152 -9.85 7.32 -2.63
N PHE A 153 -9.24 7.33 -1.45
CA PHE A 153 -9.68 8.11 -0.32
C PHE A 153 -9.58 9.61 -0.60
N GLU A 154 -8.45 10.08 -1.14
CA GLU A 154 -8.20 11.47 -1.54
C GLU A 154 -9.25 11.97 -2.54
N MET A 155 -9.53 11.20 -3.60
CA MET A 155 -10.61 11.52 -4.56
C MET A 155 -11.98 11.60 -3.87
N SER A 156 -12.26 10.64 -2.98
CA SER A 156 -13.56 10.56 -2.31
C SER A 156 -13.76 11.73 -1.34
N MET A 157 -12.69 12.14 -0.64
CA MET A 157 -12.69 13.30 0.24
C MET A 157 -12.91 14.57 -0.56
N ARG A 158 -12.09 14.80 -1.60
CA ARG A 158 -12.25 15.96 -2.51
C ARG A 158 -13.65 16.04 -3.10
N ARG A 159 -14.21 14.92 -3.55
CA ARG A 159 -15.59 14.87 -4.07
C ARG A 159 -16.62 15.32 -3.03
N ARG A 160 -16.48 14.91 -1.77
CA ARG A 160 -17.38 15.36 -0.69
C ARG A 160 -17.25 16.85 -0.44
N ASP A 161 -16.04 17.37 -0.40
CA ASP A 161 -15.78 18.79 -0.16
C ASP A 161 -16.37 19.66 -1.29
N VAL A 162 -16.20 19.24 -2.55
CA VAL A 162 -16.79 19.91 -3.70
C VAL A 162 -18.33 19.85 -3.65
N GLU A 163 -18.92 18.70 -3.34
CA GLU A 163 -20.39 18.59 -3.22
C GLU A 163 -20.96 19.46 -2.09
N GLN A 164 -20.29 19.50 -0.93
CA GLN A 164 -20.67 20.36 0.18
C GLN A 164 -20.58 21.84 -0.21
N TRP A 165 -19.50 22.24 -0.87
CA TRP A 165 -19.32 23.60 -1.39
C TRP A 165 -20.41 23.99 -2.39
N MET A 166 -20.76 23.09 -3.32
CA MET A 166 -21.83 23.33 -4.30
C MET A 166 -23.19 23.45 -3.64
N SER A 167 -23.47 22.61 -2.63
CA SER A 167 -24.71 22.63 -1.86
C SER A 167 -24.84 23.92 -1.05
N HIS A 168 -23.77 24.34 -0.37
CA HIS A 168 -23.75 25.57 0.41
C HIS A 168 -24.03 26.82 -0.44
N ARG A 169 -23.52 26.85 -1.67
CA ARG A 169 -23.76 27.94 -2.63
C ARG A 169 -25.06 27.82 -3.42
N ARG A 170 -25.86 26.77 -3.19
CA ARG A 170 -27.13 26.50 -3.88
C ARG A 170 -27.00 26.52 -5.41
N LEU A 171 -25.94 25.90 -5.93
CA LEU A 171 -25.74 25.85 -7.37
C LEU A 171 -26.85 25.05 -8.08
N PRO A 172 -27.34 25.49 -9.24
CA PRO A 172 -28.33 24.75 -10.02
C PRO A 172 -27.77 23.42 -10.51
N GLU A 173 -28.64 22.41 -10.64
CA GLU A 173 -28.24 21.02 -10.91
C GLU A 173 -27.47 20.84 -12.22
N ALA A 174 -27.79 21.63 -13.25
CA ALA A 174 -27.05 21.65 -14.51
C ALA A 174 -25.57 22.04 -14.31
N LEU A 175 -25.31 23.07 -13.50
CA LEU A 175 -23.95 23.51 -13.18
C LEU A 175 -23.24 22.49 -12.28
N ARG A 176 -23.94 21.89 -11.31
CA ARG A 176 -23.38 20.82 -10.47
C ARG A 176 -22.93 19.62 -11.30
N LYS A 177 -23.72 19.23 -12.31
CA LYS A 177 -23.34 18.17 -13.25
C LYS A 177 -22.06 18.52 -14.00
N GLN A 178 -21.95 19.73 -14.53
CA GLN A 178 -20.74 20.19 -15.22
C GLN A 178 -19.51 20.20 -14.31
N VAL A 179 -19.65 20.66 -13.06
CA VAL A 179 -18.57 20.65 -12.07
C VAL A 179 -18.14 19.21 -11.76
N ARG A 180 -19.08 18.28 -11.54
CA ARG A 180 -18.77 16.86 -11.31
C ARG A 180 -18.01 16.23 -12.48
N ASP A 181 -18.44 16.51 -13.71
CA ASP A 181 -17.81 15.98 -14.91
C ASP A 181 -16.40 16.57 -15.10
N SER A 182 -16.23 17.87 -14.82
CA SER A 182 -14.93 18.55 -14.83
C SER A 182 -13.97 17.98 -13.79
N GLU A 183 -14.41 17.79 -12.55
CA GLU A 183 -13.58 17.20 -11.49
C GLU A 183 -13.19 15.75 -11.80
N ARG A 184 -14.12 14.95 -12.34
CA ARG A 184 -13.83 13.56 -12.76
C ARG A 184 -12.79 13.52 -13.87
N PHE A 185 -12.93 14.37 -14.88
CA PHE A 185 -11.99 14.44 -16.00
C PHE A 185 -10.62 14.94 -15.55
N ASN A 186 -10.58 16.01 -14.74
CA ASN A 186 -9.35 16.55 -14.19
C ASN A 186 -8.63 15.49 -13.33
N TRP A 187 -9.34 14.78 -12.45
CA TRP A 187 -8.74 13.70 -11.66
C TRP A 187 -8.17 12.57 -12.55
N ALA A 188 -8.85 12.20 -13.63
CA ALA A 188 -8.34 11.20 -14.57
C ALA A 188 -7.05 11.66 -15.28
N ALA A 189 -6.94 12.96 -15.57
CA ALA A 189 -5.79 13.54 -16.25
C ALA A 189 -4.59 13.79 -15.31
N THR A 190 -4.81 14.36 -14.13
CA THR A 190 -3.75 14.85 -13.23
C THR A 190 -3.55 13.98 -11.99
N ARG A 191 -4.43 13.00 -11.74
CA ARG A 191 -4.50 12.22 -10.50
C ARG A 191 -4.57 13.09 -9.23
N GLY A 192 -5.15 14.28 -9.35
CA GLY A 192 -5.33 15.21 -8.24
C GLY A 192 -4.11 16.06 -7.89
N VAL A 193 -3.05 16.01 -8.69
CA VAL A 193 -1.88 16.86 -8.50
C VAL A 193 -2.21 18.30 -8.86
N ASN A 194 -1.94 19.23 -7.94
CA ASN A 194 -2.00 20.66 -8.22
C ASN A 194 -0.62 21.13 -8.71
N GLU A 195 -0.51 21.38 -10.02
CA GLU A 195 0.74 21.79 -10.65
C GLU A 195 1.28 23.11 -10.07
N ASP A 196 0.41 24.09 -9.79
CA ASP A 196 0.83 25.39 -9.25
C ASP A 196 1.50 25.23 -7.87
N MET A 197 0.87 24.47 -6.96
CA MET A 197 1.45 24.17 -5.63
C MET A 197 2.72 23.32 -5.74
N LEU A 198 2.82 22.42 -6.72
CA LEU A 198 4.04 21.63 -6.94
C LEU A 198 5.20 22.54 -7.34
N MET A 199 4.95 23.51 -8.23
CA MET A 199 5.97 24.46 -8.67
C MET A 199 6.42 25.38 -7.53
N GLU A 200 5.51 25.85 -6.69
CA GLU A 200 5.83 26.73 -5.54
C GLU A 200 6.80 26.10 -4.52
N ASN A 201 6.83 24.77 -4.42
CA ASN A 201 7.74 24.06 -3.54
C ASN A 201 9.16 23.87 -4.12
N LEU A 202 9.39 24.23 -5.38
CA LEU A 202 10.66 24.08 -6.06
C LEU A 202 11.44 25.41 -6.08
N PRO A 203 12.78 25.38 -6.03
CA PRO A 203 13.58 26.59 -6.25
C PRO A 203 13.39 27.15 -7.67
N GLU A 204 13.61 28.46 -7.83
CA GLU A 204 13.27 29.21 -9.06
C GLU A 204 13.99 28.72 -10.32
N ASP A 205 15.23 28.24 -10.18
CA ASP A 205 16.03 27.67 -11.27
C ASP A 205 15.37 26.41 -11.86
N LEU A 206 14.93 25.49 -10.99
CA LEU A 206 14.20 24.29 -11.37
C LEU A 206 12.82 24.62 -11.95
N GLN A 207 12.10 25.58 -11.37
CA GLN A 207 10.82 26.02 -11.92
C GLN A 207 10.97 26.51 -13.37
N ARG A 208 11.98 27.34 -13.64
CA ARG A 208 12.25 27.87 -14.99
C ARG A 208 12.56 26.76 -15.99
N GLU A 209 13.42 25.81 -15.61
CA GLU A 209 13.80 24.70 -16.51
C GLU A 209 12.60 23.78 -16.81
N ILE A 210 11.78 23.48 -15.80
CA ILE A 210 10.57 22.68 -16.00
C ILE A 210 9.57 23.42 -16.91
N ARG A 211 9.34 24.72 -16.68
CA ARG A 211 8.45 25.53 -17.54
C ARG A 211 8.94 25.58 -18.98
N ARG A 212 10.25 25.78 -19.21
CA ARG A 212 10.86 25.71 -20.56
C ARG A 212 10.59 24.36 -21.24
N HIS A 213 10.73 23.27 -20.49
CA HIS A 213 10.44 21.94 -21.03
C HIS A 213 8.95 21.75 -21.36
N LEU A 214 8.05 22.18 -20.47
CA LEU A 214 6.61 22.06 -20.63
C LEU A 214 6.08 22.88 -21.82
N PHE A 215 6.56 24.11 -21.95
CA PHE A 215 6.10 25.09 -22.94
C PHE A 215 7.01 25.20 -24.17
N LYS A 216 7.85 24.19 -24.45
CA LYS A 216 8.71 24.13 -25.64
C LYS A 216 7.98 24.31 -26.96
N PHE A 217 6.67 24.04 -26.99
CA PHE A 217 5.82 24.21 -28.17
C PHE A 217 5.63 25.69 -28.55
N LEU A 218 5.85 26.65 -27.64
CA LEU A 218 5.74 28.08 -27.97
C LEU A 218 6.66 28.46 -29.11
N LYS A 219 7.87 27.89 -29.16
CA LYS A 219 8.82 28.09 -30.28
C LYS A 219 8.34 27.54 -31.62
N LYS A 220 7.29 26.72 -31.65
CA LYS A 220 6.68 26.27 -32.91
C LYS A 220 5.71 27.30 -33.48
N VAL A 221 5.20 28.21 -32.67
CA VAL A 221 4.28 29.26 -33.11
C VAL A 221 5.08 30.37 -33.78
N ARG A 222 4.71 30.73 -35.01
CA ARG A 222 5.44 31.69 -35.86
C ARG A 222 5.77 33.01 -35.16
N ILE A 223 4.85 33.56 -34.37
CA ILE A 223 5.04 34.87 -33.72
C ILE A 223 6.10 34.83 -32.59
N PHE A 224 6.28 33.68 -31.93
CA PHE A 224 7.25 33.53 -30.84
C PHE A 224 8.62 33.08 -31.30
N GLN A 225 8.77 32.63 -32.55
CA GLN A 225 10.08 32.33 -33.16
C GLN A 225 10.97 33.57 -33.31
N LEU A 226 10.35 34.74 -33.38
CA LEU A 226 11.02 36.03 -33.57
C LEU A 226 11.34 36.73 -32.23
N LEU A 227 10.95 36.15 -31.09
CA LEU A 227 11.20 36.72 -29.77
C LEU A 227 12.48 36.14 -29.14
N ASP A 228 13.19 36.99 -28.40
CA ASP A 228 14.38 36.58 -27.65
C ASP A 228 14.04 35.58 -26.53
N GLU A 229 14.97 34.67 -26.23
CA GLU A 229 14.81 33.65 -25.17
C GLU A 229 14.34 34.20 -23.81
N PRO A 230 14.85 35.33 -23.29
CA PRO A 230 14.38 35.88 -22.02
C PRO A 230 12.91 36.30 -22.03
N ILE A 231 12.38 36.72 -23.19
CA ILE A 231 10.98 37.08 -23.36
C ILE A 231 10.11 35.82 -23.36
N ILE A 232 10.58 34.77 -24.04
CA ILE A 232 9.92 33.46 -24.04
C ILE A 232 9.87 32.89 -22.62
N ASP A 233 10.95 33.03 -21.85
CA ASP A 233 10.99 32.60 -20.45
C ASP A 233 9.97 33.36 -19.59
N ALA A 234 9.93 34.69 -19.70
CA ALA A 234 8.96 35.51 -18.99
C ALA A 234 7.50 35.18 -19.37
N MET A 235 7.25 34.77 -20.62
CA MET A 235 5.96 34.24 -21.05
C MET A 235 5.66 32.87 -20.44
N CYS A 236 6.63 31.96 -20.44
CA CYS A 236 6.51 30.62 -19.83
C CYS A 236 6.15 30.71 -18.34
N GLU A 237 6.68 31.70 -17.61
CA GLU A 237 6.36 31.94 -16.20
C GLU A 237 4.89 32.33 -15.96
N ARG A 238 4.25 32.97 -16.93
CA ARG A 238 2.86 33.45 -16.81
C ARG A 238 1.82 32.49 -17.38
N LEU A 239 2.25 31.46 -18.10
CA LEU A 239 1.36 30.45 -18.68
C LEU A 239 0.82 29.52 -17.60
N ARG A 240 -0.48 29.22 -17.70
CA ARG A 240 -1.16 28.27 -16.81
C ARG A 240 -1.87 27.20 -17.63
N THR A 241 -1.59 25.94 -17.30
CA THR A 241 -2.28 24.80 -17.91
C THR A 241 -3.70 24.71 -17.35
N LYS A 242 -4.70 24.63 -18.23
CA LYS A 242 -6.10 24.37 -17.84
C LYS A 242 -6.71 23.28 -18.69
N THR A 243 -7.50 22.44 -18.06
CA THR A 243 -8.22 21.34 -18.72
C THR A 243 -9.70 21.70 -18.85
N TYR A 244 -10.25 21.51 -20.05
CA TYR A 244 -11.65 21.78 -20.36
C TYR A 244 -12.36 20.49 -20.78
N ILE A 245 -13.62 20.35 -20.38
CA ILE A 245 -14.48 19.23 -20.80
C ILE A 245 -15.21 19.58 -22.11
N LYS A 246 -15.65 18.56 -22.85
CA LYS A 246 -16.46 18.74 -24.06
C LYS A 246 -17.68 19.61 -23.77
N GLY A 247 -17.93 20.60 -24.63
CA GLY A 247 -19.04 21.56 -24.48
C GLY A 247 -18.74 22.77 -23.58
N SER A 248 -17.52 22.86 -23.02
CA SER A 248 -17.08 24.08 -22.31
C SER A 248 -16.86 25.21 -23.30
N LYS A 249 -17.33 26.41 -22.96
CA LYS A 249 -17.04 27.64 -23.70
C LYS A 249 -15.82 28.31 -23.07
N ILE A 250 -14.73 28.44 -23.83
CA ILE A 250 -13.46 29.02 -23.33
C ILE A 250 -13.47 30.54 -23.49
N LEU A 251 -13.93 31.00 -24.66
CA LEU A 251 -14.16 32.39 -25.01
C LEU A 251 -15.61 32.52 -25.48
N CYS A 252 -16.28 33.58 -25.07
CA CYS A 252 -17.68 33.84 -25.41
C CYS A 252 -17.76 35.00 -26.40
N ARG A 253 -18.64 34.89 -27.39
CA ARG A 253 -18.93 35.96 -28.35
C ARG A 253 -19.38 37.23 -27.62
N GLY A 254 -18.81 38.38 -27.99
CA GLY A 254 -19.08 39.67 -27.36
C GLY A 254 -18.43 39.86 -25.97
N GLY A 255 -17.70 38.88 -25.47
CA GLY A 255 -16.86 39.03 -24.28
C GLY A 255 -15.55 39.74 -24.61
N LEU A 256 -14.97 40.41 -23.62
CA LEU A 256 -13.61 40.93 -23.74
C LEU A 256 -12.64 39.77 -23.89
N VAL A 257 -11.84 39.77 -24.96
CA VAL A 257 -10.72 38.84 -25.11
C VAL A 257 -9.62 39.33 -24.16
N ASP A 258 -9.43 38.65 -23.04
CA ASP A 258 -8.47 39.03 -21.99
C ASP A 258 -7.30 38.06 -21.87
N LYS A 259 -7.32 36.97 -22.66
CA LYS A 259 -6.36 35.88 -22.60
C LYS A 259 -6.18 35.21 -23.95
N MET A 260 -4.98 34.68 -24.15
CA MET A 260 -4.66 33.78 -25.25
C MET A 260 -4.70 32.34 -24.80
N VAL A 261 -5.13 31.46 -25.70
CA VAL A 261 -5.26 30.03 -25.41
C VAL A 261 -4.47 29.24 -26.44
N PHE A 262 -3.55 28.41 -25.94
CA PHE A 262 -2.76 27.49 -26.74
C PHE A 262 -3.32 26.07 -26.62
N ILE A 263 -3.62 25.43 -27.75
CA ILE A 263 -4.16 24.07 -27.74
C ILE A 263 -2.99 23.09 -27.70
N ILE A 264 -2.66 22.60 -26.51
CA ILE A 264 -1.60 21.60 -26.31
C ILE A 264 -2.07 20.19 -26.70
N ARG A 265 -3.36 19.89 -26.48
CA ARG A 265 -3.95 18.60 -26.80
C ARG A 265 -5.47 18.70 -26.87
N GLY A 266 -6.06 18.11 -27.89
CA GLY A 266 -7.51 18.08 -28.08
C GLY A 266 -7.95 18.83 -29.33
N LYS A 267 -9.26 19.10 -29.42
CA LYS A 267 -9.87 19.84 -30.52
C LYS A 267 -10.83 20.88 -29.93
N MET A 268 -10.85 22.04 -30.55
CA MET A 268 -11.75 23.14 -30.22
C MET A 268 -12.43 23.59 -31.52
N GLU A 269 -13.60 24.20 -31.40
CA GLU A 269 -14.28 24.84 -32.52
C GLU A 269 -14.35 26.33 -32.21
N SER A 270 -13.84 27.16 -33.11
CA SER A 270 -14.06 28.60 -33.09
C SER A 270 -15.28 28.90 -33.93
N ILE A 271 -16.22 29.68 -33.39
CA ILE A 271 -17.43 30.09 -34.10
C ILE A 271 -17.32 31.60 -34.31
N GLY A 272 -17.05 31.99 -35.55
CA GLY A 272 -16.92 33.40 -35.95
C GLY A 272 -18.25 34.16 -35.90
N GLU A 273 -18.19 35.47 -36.12
CA GLU A 273 -19.39 36.30 -36.15
C GLU A 273 -20.38 35.88 -37.25
N ASP A 274 -19.83 35.40 -38.36
CA ASP A 274 -20.52 34.90 -39.55
C ASP A 274 -21.10 33.48 -39.37
N LEU A 275 -21.08 32.93 -38.15
CA LEU A 275 -21.47 31.54 -37.82
C LEU A 275 -20.60 30.46 -38.49
N ILE A 276 -19.48 30.86 -39.10
CA ILE A 276 -18.51 29.94 -39.68
C ILE A 276 -17.79 29.21 -38.54
N VAL A 277 -17.81 27.89 -38.59
CA VAL A 277 -17.13 27.02 -37.62
C VAL A 277 -15.75 26.68 -38.16
N VAL A 278 -14.71 27.14 -37.47
CA VAL A 278 -13.31 26.80 -37.77
C VAL A 278 -12.83 25.78 -36.74
N PRO A 279 -12.51 24.53 -37.15
CA PRO A 279 -11.94 23.55 -36.25
C PRO A 279 -10.50 23.93 -35.93
N LEU A 280 -10.19 23.99 -34.64
CA LEU A 280 -8.85 24.20 -34.10
C LEU A 280 -8.35 22.89 -33.48
N SER A 281 -7.08 22.61 -33.68
CA SER A 281 -6.40 21.37 -33.33
C SER A 281 -5.13 21.64 -32.52
N GLU A 282 -4.39 20.60 -32.18
CA GLU A 282 -3.15 20.70 -31.42
C GLU A 282 -2.12 21.56 -32.14
N GLY A 283 -1.58 22.56 -31.45
CA GLY A 283 -0.65 23.56 -31.97
C GLY A 283 -1.31 24.88 -32.39
N ASP A 284 -2.63 24.90 -32.56
CA ASP A 284 -3.36 26.11 -32.93
C ASP A 284 -3.53 27.05 -31.72
N VAL A 285 -3.64 28.34 -32.01
CA VAL A 285 -3.75 29.43 -31.03
C VAL A 285 -5.09 30.13 -31.21
N CYS A 286 -5.75 30.46 -30.09
CA CYS A 286 -6.97 31.25 -30.10
C CYS A 286 -6.76 32.55 -29.32
N GLY A 287 -7.36 33.63 -29.82
CA GLY A 287 -7.24 34.98 -29.27
C GLY A 287 -5.98 35.73 -29.71
N GLU A 288 -5.29 35.28 -30.77
CA GLU A 288 -4.07 35.89 -31.31
C GLU A 288 -4.24 37.37 -31.71
N GLU A 289 -5.48 37.79 -31.97
CA GLU A 289 -5.89 39.18 -32.21
C GLU A 289 -5.38 40.13 -31.11
N LEU A 290 -5.26 39.66 -29.87
CA LEU A 290 -4.69 40.43 -28.76
C LEU A 290 -3.21 40.79 -28.97
N LEU A 291 -2.41 39.89 -29.56
CA LEU A 291 -1.00 40.16 -29.85
C LEU A 291 -0.91 41.14 -31.00
N THR A 292 -1.71 40.93 -32.05
CA THR A 292 -1.79 41.85 -33.19
C THR A 292 -2.17 43.26 -32.71
N TRP A 293 -3.21 43.38 -31.90
CA TRP A 293 -3.66 44.65 -31.32
C TRP A 293 -2.56 45.31 -30.47
N CYS A 294 -1.90 44.56 -29.58
CA CYS A 294 -0.79 45.07 -28.77
C CYS A 294 0.40 45.52 -29.63
N LEU A 295 0.76 44.77 -30.67
CA LEU A 295 1.87 45.10 -31.57
C LEU A 295 1.56 46.35 -32.41
N GLU A 296 0.34 46.48 -32.92
CA GLU A 296 -0.12 47.67 -33.64
C GLU A 296 -0.15 48.92 -32.75
N HIS A 297 -0.62 48.81 -31.50
CA HIS A 297 -0.63 49.95 -30.58
C HIS A 297 0.78 50.29 -30.05
N SER A 298 1.68 49.31 -29.95
CA SER A 298 3.09 49.55 -29.61
C SER A 298 3.82 50.29 -30.74
N SER A 299 3.53 49.97 -32.00
CA SER A 299 4.15 50.62 -33.17
C SER A 299 3.62 52.04 -33.37
N VAL A 300 2.32 52.28 -33.14
CA VAL A 300 1.72 53.63 -33.12
C VAL A 300 2.32 54.49 -32.00
N ASN A 301 2.53 53.94 -30.80
CA ASN A 301 3.20 54.68 -29.73
C ASN A 301 4.68 54.96 -30.04
N LYS A 302 5.39 54.05 -30.72
CA LYS A 302 6.75 54.28 -31.21
C LYS A 302 6.80 55.35 -32.30
N ALA A 303 5.85 55.33 -33.25
CA ALA A 303 5.72 56.33 -34.32
C ALA A 303 5.32 57.71 -33.78
N ARG A 304 4.47 57.77 -32.74
CA ARG A 304 4.12 59.02 -32.05
C ARG A 304 5.32 59.59 -31.27
N LYS A 305 6.12 58.74 -30.62
CA LYS A 305 7.36 59.15 -29.93
C LYS A 305 8.47 59.62 -30.89
N LEU A 306 8.50 59.10 -32.12
CA LEU A 306 9.38 59.56 -33.20
C LEU A 306 8.87 60.86 -33.85
N ARG A 307 7.55 61.08 -33.94
CA ARG A 307 6.97 62.33 -34.47
C ARG A 307 6.99 63.51 -33.50
N THR A 308 7.09 63.28 -32.20
CA THR A 308 7.28 64.34 -31.19
C THR A 308 8.76 64.61 -30.88
N GLY A 309 9.68 64.03 -31.65
CA GLY A 309 11.13 64.14 -31.46
C GLY A 309 11.81 64.75 -32.67
N SER A 310 11.35 65.91 -33.15
CA SER A 310 12.10 66.75 -34.09
C SER A 310 11.56 68.18 -34.07
N GLU A 311 12.21 69.05 -33.29
CA GLU A 311 12.73 70.37 -33.70
C GLU A 311 13.47 71.01 -32.50
N PRO A 312 14.67 71.59 -32.69
CA PRO A 312 15.24 72.58 -31.76
C PRO A 312 14.52 73.93 -31.84
#